data_AF-A0A520C7T5-F1
#
_entry.id   AF-A0A520C7T5-F1
#
_cell.length_a   1.000
_cell.length_b   1.000
_cell.length_c   1.000
_cell.angle_alpha   90.00
_cell.angle_beta   90.00
_cell.angle_gamma   90.00
#
_symmetry.space_group_name_H-M   'P 1'
#
loop_
_entity.id
_entity.type
_entity.pdbx_description
1 polymer ?
#
loop_
_entity_poly.entity_id
_entity_poly.type
_entity_poly.pdbx_seq_one_letter_code
_entity_poly.pdbx_strand_id
1 'polypeptide(L)'
;LTNVVLKQNLTAVSNYTRTLNIADAISRTKFTADGVTYSREYFVSAPDQIIVMRLTANKPKALTVSFGLNTELASKVSANGTDELVLNGKARITSDERRNTKPIIYSDSLRHNGMRYQTRLKVISTDGKLSTDSLLNVTGASEVLVLISAATSYNGYNQYPDLNGKDENALATNYLKSAAAKSYALLKKAHIADYQKFFNRVEININYVGDLLADMPTNERLANYKAGKADFGLEKLYFDFGRYLLISCSRPGGIAANLQGIWNAQIRPSWRSNFTTNINLQMNYWPAEVCNLSELTEPLITQIKNMAVNGKATAANYYKASGWAAHHNSDIWAQTNPVGEGGGDPRWANWSLG
;
A
#
# COMPACT_ATOMS: atom_id res chain seq x y z
N LEU A 1 -6.93 0.31 6.76
CA LEU A 1 -5.60 0.18 7.39
C LEU A 1 -5.66 -0.97 8.38
N THR A 2 -5.56 -2.20 7.88
CA THR A 2 -5.48 -3.38 8.75
C THR A 2 -4.00 -3.70 8.94
N ASN A 3 -3.52 -3.72 10.17
CA ASN A 3 -2.19 -4.25 10.48
C ASN A 3 -2.27 -5.76 10.58
N VAL A 4 -1.32 -6.44 9.93
CA VAL A 4 -1.03 -7.85 10.15
C VAL A 4 0.06 -7.96 11.20
N VAL A 5 -0.25 -8.56 12.33
CA VAL A 5 0.69 -8.74 13.44
C VAL A 5 1.20 -10.17 13.41
N LEU A 6 2.50 -10.34 13.20
CA LEU A 6 3.20 -11.62 13.37
C LEU A 6 3.87 -11.65 14.74
N LYS A 7 3.47 -12.59 15.59
CA LYS A 7 4.08 -12.85 16.89
C LYS A 7 4.92 -14.12 16.81
N GLN A 8 6.16 -14.03 17.27
CA GLN A 8 7.09 -15.14 17.40
C GLN A 8 7.87 -14.90 18.69
N ASN A 9 7.83 -15.85 19.62
CA ASN A 9 8.60 -15.74 20.86
C ASN A 9 10.06 -16.04 20.54
N LEU A 10 10.91 -15.03 20.70
CA LEU A 10 12.34 -15.08 20.42
C LEU A 10 13.06 -14.53 21.66
N THR A 11 14.16 -15.16 22.03
CA THR A 11 14.99 -14.75 23.18
C THR A 11 16.09 -13.78 22.71
N ALA A 12 17.20 -14.31 22.20
CA ALA A 12 18.34 -13.57 21.69
C ALA A 12 18.42 -13.70 20.17
N VAL A 13 18.38 -12.57 19.47
CA VAL A 13 18.47 -12.50 18.01
C VAL A 13 19.87 -12.06 17.59
N SER A 14 20.46 -12.75 16.63
CA SER A 14 21.75 -12.44 16.01
C SER A 14 21.68 -12.56 14.49
N ASN A 15 22.73 -12.12 13.79
CA ASN A 15 22.86 -12.21 12.33
C ASN A 15 21.63 -11.64 11.59
N TYR A 16 21.06 -10.55 12.12
CA TYR A 16 19.88 -9.93 11.55
C TYR A 16 20.22 -9.17 10.27
N THR A 17 19.48 -9.46 9.21
CA THR A 17 19.52 -8.72 7.95
C THR A 17 18.09 -8.50 7.46
N ARG A 18 17.85 -7.33 6.86
CA ARG A 18 16.63 -7.05 6.11
C ARG A 18 16.99 -6.35 4.81
N THR A 19 16.30 -6.73 3.74
CA THR A 19 16.51 -6.15 2.41
C THR A 19 15.17 -5.93 1.73
N LEU A 20 15.09 -4.90 0.90
CA LEU A 20 14.11 -4.79 -0.17
C LEU A 20 14.92 -4.85 -1.46
N ASN A 21 14.78 -5.94 -2.21
CA ASN A 21 15.39 -6.01 -3.53
C ASN A 21 14.42 -5.39 -4.55
N ILE A 22 14.76 -4.21 -5.05
CA ILE A 22 13.91 -3.48 -6.00
C ILE A 22 13.99 -4.05 -7.42
N ALA A 23 14.90 -4.98 -7.72
CA ALA A 23 14.95 -5.64 -9.02
C ALA A 23 13.91 -6.77 -9.15
N ASP A 24 13.45 -7.33 -8.02
CA ASP A 24 12.38 -8.33 -7.97
C ASP A 24 11.15 -7.88 -7.15
N ALA A 25 11.21 -6.71 -6.52
CA ALA A 25 10.19 -6.17 -5.61
C ALA A 25 9.85 -7.10 -4.44
N ILE A 26 10.88 -7.77 -3.87
CA ILE A 26 10.73 -8.71 -2.77
C ILE A 26 11.50 -8.22 -1.53
N SER A 27 10.78 -8.15 -0.41
CA SER A 27 11.35 -7.89 0.90
C SER A 27 11.74 -9.18 1.60
N ARG A 28 12.94 -9.23 2.19
CA ARG A 28 13.46 -10.39 2.90
C ARG A 28 13.97 -9.98 4.27
N THR A 29 13.69 -10.79 5.28
CA THR A 29 14.30 -10.70 6.62
C THR A 29 14.94 -12.04 6.95
N LYS A 30 16.18 -12.06 7.42
CA LYS A 30 16.86 -13.26 7.89
C LYS A 30 17.52 -12.97 9.24
N PHE A 31 17.40 -13.90 10.18
CA PHE A 31 18.01 -13.78 11.51
C PHE A 31 18.17 -15.15 12.15
N THR A 32 18.99 -15.22 13.21
CA THR A 32 19.18 -16.44 14.01
C THR A 32 18.70 -16.19 15.44
N ALA A 33 17.98 -17.14 16.01
CA ALA A 33 17.61 -17.17 17.42
C ALA A 33 17.62 -18.62 17.92
N ASP A 34 18.14 -18.86 19.12
CA ASP A 34 18.27 -20.20 19.73
C ASP A 34 18.91 -21.25 18.79
N GLY A 35 19.90 -20.81 18.01
CA GLY A 35 20.60 -21.66 17.03
C GLY A 35 19.75 -22.07 15.81
N VAL A 36 18.60 -21.45 15.60
CA VAL A 36 17.73 -21.63 14.42
C VAL A 36 17.79 -20.38 13.55
N THR A 37 18.07 -20.54 12.27
CA THR A 37 17.99 -19.45 11.29
C THR A 37 16.59 -19.41 10.71
N TYR A 38 15.95 -18.25 10.83
CA TYR A 38 14.63 -17.95 10.29
C TYR A 38 14.77 -17.04 9.07
N SER A 39 13.97 -17.30 8.04
CA SER A 39 13.84 -16.41 6.88
C SER A 39 12.38 -16.06 6.64
N ARG A 40 12.12 -14.79 6.36
CA ARG A 40 10.82 -14.24 6.02
C ARG A 40 10.91 -13.56 4.65
N GLU A 41 10.01 -13.87 3.75
CA GLU A 41 9.92 -13.23 2.44
C GLU A 41 8.51 -12.66 2.20
N TYR A 42 8.44 -11.45 1.66
CA TYR A 42 7.19 -10.72 1.42
C TYR A 42 7.19 -10.09 0.03
N PHE A 43 6.05 -10.19 -0.67
CA PHE A 43 5.80 -9.44 -1.91
C PHE A 43 4.29 -9.24 -2.13
N VAL A 44 3.94 -8.27 -2.98
CA VAL A 44 2.55 -7.97 -3.35
C VAL A 44 2.38 -8.29 -4.83
N SER A 45 1.75 -9.43 -5.11
CA SER A 45 1.54 -9.88 -6.49
C SER A 45 0.36 -9.11 -7.10
N ALA A 46 0.66 -8.15 -7.98
CA ALA A 46 -0.34 -7.47 -8.79
C ALA A 46 -1.17 -8.43 -9.68
N PRO A 47 -0.60 -9.44 -10.39
CA PRO A 47 -1.41 -10.34 -11.21
C PRO A 47 -2.33 -11.26 -10.40
N ASP A 48 -2.04 -11.47 -9.12
CA ASP A 48 -2.86 -12.32 -8.23
C ASP A 48 -3.71 -11.52 -7.22
N GLN A 49 -3.54 -10.19 -7.17
CA GLN A 49 -4.20 -9.30 -6.19
C GLN A 49 -4.04 -9.77 -4.74
N ILE A 50 -2.82 -10.18 -4.36
CA ILE A 50 -2.56 -10.79 -3.06
C ILE A 50 -1.20 -10.36 -2.48
N ILE A 51 -1.15 -10.16 -1.16
CA ILE A 51 0.12 -10.09 -0.43
C ILE A 51 0.52 -11.51 -0.05
N VAL A 52 1.75 -11.89 -0.36
CA VAL A 52 2.33 -13.20 -0.04
C VAL A 52 3.36 -13.03 1.08
N MET A 53 3.29 -13.89 2.09
CA MET A 53 4.28 -13.99 3.16
C MET A 53 4.71 -15.44 3.30
N ARG A 54 6.02 -15.70 3.15
CA ARG A 54 6.63 -17.01 3.38
C ARG A 54 7.56 -16.94 4.57
N LEU A 55 7.36 -17.82 5.53
CA LEU A 55 8.19 -17.97 6.73
C LEU A 55 8.84 -19.34 6.73
N THR A 56 10.13 -19.43 7.03
CA THR A 56 10.88 -20.70 7.07
C THR A 56 11.84 -20.72 8.25
N ALA A 57 12.10 -21.92 8.76
CA ALA A 57 13.16 -22.22 9.73
C ALA A 57 14.11 -23.27 9.13
N ASN A 58 15.42 -23.15 9.40
CA ASN A 58 16.40 -24.12 8.93
C ASN A 58 16.47 -25.42 9.76
N LYS A 59 15.73 -25.50 10.88
CA LYS A 59 15.54 -26.73 11.65
C LYS A 59 14.10 -27.22 11.49
N PRO A 60 13.87 -28.52 11.25
CA PRO A 60 12.53 -29.06 11.15
C PRO A 60 11.69 -28.73 12.39
N LYS A 61 10.42 -28.36 12.17
CA LYS A 61 9.42 -28.13 13.24
C LYS A 61 9.81 -27.04 14.26
N ALA A 62 10.75 -26.16 13.94
CA ALA A 62 11.23 -25.11 14.85
C ALA A 62 10.46 -23.77 14.77
N LEU A 63 9.51 -23.64 13.84
CA LEU A 63 8.75 -22.42 13.61
C LEU A 63 7.39 -22.47 14.32
N THR A 64 7.25 -21.68 15.38
CA THR A 64 5.98 -21.45 16.07
C THR A 64 5.65 -19.97 16.05
N VAL A 65 4.50 -19.62 15.47
CA VAL A 65 4.08 -18.23 15.24
C VAL A 65 2.58 -18.06 15.43
N SER A 66 2.16 -16.84 15.77
CA SER A 66 0.76 -16.45 15.79
C SER A 66 0.54 -15.21 14.94
N PHE A 67 -0.56 -15.17 14.20
CA PHE A 67 -0.98 -14.04 13.39
C PHE A 67 -2.20 -13.38 14.01
N GLY A 68 -2.25 -12.05 13.99
CA GLY A 68 -3.41 -11.27 14.38
C GLY A 68 -3.71 -10.16 13.36
N LEU A 69 -4.94 -9.68 13.37
CA LEU A 69 -5.37 -8.51 12.60
C LEU A 69 -5.83 -7.43 13.58
N ASN A 70 -5.43 -6.18 13.35
CA ASN A 70 -5.97 -5.04 14.09
C ASN A 70 -6.02 -3.77 13.23
N THR A 71 -6.76 -2.78 13.70
CA THR A 71 -6.93 -1.47 13.06
C THR A 71 -7.43 -0.51 14.13
N GLU A 72 -7.12 0.79 14.02
CA GLU A 72 -7.68 1.81 14.92
C GLU A 72 -9.07 2.31 14.46
N LEU A 73 -9.58 1.81 13.32
CA LEU A 73 -10.96 2.03 12.88
C LEU A 73 -11.92 0.98 13.47
N ALA A 74 -13.21 1.31 13.49
CA ALA A 74 -14.25 0.37 13.88
C ALA A 74 -14.17 -0.93 13.03
N SER A 75 -14.02 -2.06 13.71
CA SER A 75 -13.85 -3.36 13.07
C SER A 75 -14.22 -4.52 14.01
N LYS A 76 -14.38 -5.71 13.41
CA LYS A 76 -14.54 -6.99 14.10
C LYS A 76 -13.66 -8.02 13.42
N VAL A 77 -12.90 -8.76 14.23
CA VAL A 77 -12.10 -9.91 13.79
C VAL A 77 -12.83 -11.19 14.14
N SER A 78 -12.82 -12.17 13.24
CA SER A 78 -13.37 -13.50 13.44
C SER A 78 -12.51 -14.55 12.73
N ALA A 79 -12.43 -15.75 13.28
CA ALA A 79 -11.85 -16.90 12.59
C ALA A 79 -12.82 -17.44 11.52
N ASN A 80 -12.27 -18.00 10.44
CA ASN A 80 -13.01 -18.75 9.43
C ASN A 80 -12.33 -20.12 9.25
N GLY A 81 -12.82 -21.14 9.97
CA GLY A 81 -12.10 -22.41 10.10
C GLY A 81 -10.83 -22.25 10.94
N THR A 82 -9.89 -23.17 10.79
CA THR A 82 -8.64 -23.23 11.59
C THR A 82 -7.45 -22.53 10.94
N ASP A 83 -7.63 -21.97 9.74
CA ASP A 83 -6.53 -21.51 8.88
C ASP A 83 -6.71 -20.08 8.38
N GLU A 84 -7.72 -19.34 8.84
CA GLU A 84 -8.04 -18.01 8.34
C GLU A 84 -8.58 -17.05 9.43
N LEU A 85 -8.11 -15.81 9.39
CA LEU A 85 -8.70 -14.66 10.09
C LEU A 85 -9.36 -13.71 9.09
N VAL A 86 -10.53 -13.21 9.45
CA VAL A 86 -11.28 -12.21 8.71
C VAL A 86 -11.49 -10.99 9.58
N LEU A 87 -11.05 -9.83 9.11
CA LEU A 87 -11.38 -8.53 9.69
C LEU A 87 -12.38 -7.83 8.79
N ASN A 88 -13.55 -7.54 9.35
CA ASN A 88 -14.58 -6.70 8.73
C ASN A 88 -14.60 -5.33 9.42
N GLY A 89 -14.72 -4.25 8.66
CA GLY A 89 -14.79 -2.93 9.26
C GLY A 89 -15.44 -1.89 8.36
N LYS A 90 -15.58 -0.69 8.93
CA LYS A 90 -16.16 0.47 8.24
C LYS A 90 -15.26 1.68 8.40
N ALA A 91 -15.05 2.39 7.30
CA ALA A 91 -14.30 3.64 7.31
C ALA A 91 -15.14 4.75 7.96
N ARG A 92 -14.46 5.81 8.38
CA ARG A 92 -15.09 7.05 8.81
C ARG A 92 -15.66 7.84 7.62
N ILE A 93 -16.57 8.78 7.89
CA ILE A 93 -17.18 9.65 6.87
C ILE A 93 -16.54 11.03 6.76
N THR A 94 -15.68 11.42 7.71
CA THR A 94 -14.93 12.69 7.66
C THR A 94 -13.47 12.46 7.33
N SER A 95 -12.81 13.42 6.69
CA SER A 95 -11.35 13.42 6.54
C SER A 95 -10.78 14.66 7.19
N ASP A 96 -10.11 14.46 8.32
CA ASP A 96 -9.62 15.53 9.19
C ASP A 96 -8.10 15.55 9.26
N GLU A 97 -7.53 16.71 9.58
CA GLU A 97 -6.09 16.86 9.76
C GLU A 97 -5.57 16.25 11.06
N ARG A 98 -4.26 15.98 11.10
CA ARG A 98 -3.55 15.29 12.18
C ARG A 98 -3.82 15.84 13.59
N ARG A 99 -4.10 17.14 13.72
CA ARG A 99 -4.34 17.81 15.03
C ARG A 99 -5.82 17.94 15.40
N ASN A 100 -6.74 17.41 14.59
CA ASN A 100 -8.16 17.48 14.89
C ASN A 100 -8.51 16.55 16.06
N THR A 101 -9.10 17.13 17.11
CA THR A 101 -9.52 16.44 18.35
C THR A 101 -10.95 15.89 18.26
N LYS A 102 -11.71 16.23 17.21
CA LYS A 102 -13.09 15.75 17.01
C LYS A 102 -13.12 14.22 16.94
N PRO A 103 -14.20 13.58 17.45
CA PRO A 103 -14.36 12.13 17.39
C PRO A 103 -14.44 11.65 15.93
N ILE A 104 -14.07 10.38 15.72
CA ILE A 104 -14.25 9.74 14.41
C ILE A 104 -15.74 9.48 14.19
N ILE A 105 -16.27 9.98 13.07
CA ILE A 105 -17.68 9.83 12.71
C ILE A 105 -17.82 8.71 11.67
N TYR A 106 -18.78 7.80 11.87
CA TYR A 106 -19.00 6.63 10.99
C TYR A 106 -20.33 6.66 10.24
N SER A 107 -21.26 7.53 10.64
CA SER A 107 -22.60 7.67 10.09
C SER A 107 -23.09 9.11 10.23
N ASP A 108 -23.93 9.55 9.31
CA ASP A 108 -24.69 10.80 9.40
C ASP A 108 -26.20 10.54 9.37
N SER A 109 -27.00 11.60 9.56
CA SER A 109 -28.45 11.52 9.51
C SER A 109 -29.01 11.16 8.13
N LEU A 110 -28.22 11.36 7.08
CA LEU A 110 -28.56 11.03 5.69
C LEU A 110 -28.18 9.59 5.32
N ARG A 111 -27.58 8.84 6.24
CA ARG A 111 -27.08 7.48 6.06
C ARG A 111 -26.00 7.37 4.97
N HIS A 112 -25.25 8.44 4.71
CA HIS A 112 -24.06 8.42 3.86
C HIS A 112 -22.86 7.83 4.60
N ASN A 113 -23.03 6.60 5.09
CA ASN A 113 -22.03 5.99 5.95
C ASN A 113 -20.74 5.67 5.19
N GLY A 114 -19.67 5.47 5.96
CA GLY A 114 -18.35 5.25 5.40
C GLY A 114 -18.23 3.91 4.67
N MET A 115 -17.25 3.85 3.77
CA MET A 115 -16.89 2.68 2.99
C MET A 115 -16.62 1.45 3.86
N ARG A 116 -17.19 0.30 3.50
CA ARG A 116 -16.87 -0.98 4.14
C ARG A 116 -15.53 -1.49 3.63
N TYR A 117 -14.83 -2.23 4.47
CA TYR A 117 -13.59 -2.89 4.09
C TYR A 117 -13.47 -4.26 4.75
N GLN A 118 -12.80 -5.17 4.05
CA GLN A 118 -12.48 -6.49 4.55
C GLN A 118 -11.01 -6.80 4.33
N THR A 119 -10.40 -7.49 5.30
CA THR A 119 -9.06 -8.08 5.18
C THR A 119 -9.15 -9.54 5.59
N ARG A 120 -8.59 -10.43 4.78
CA ARG A 120 -8.49 -11.85 5.09
C ARG A 120 -7.02 -12.26 5.12
N LEU A 121 -6.63 -13.00 6.15
CA LEU A 121 -5.30 -13.60 6.30
C LEU A 121 -5.49 -15.10 6.40
N LYS A 122 -4.89 -15.87 5.49
CA LYS A 122 -5.02 -17.33 5.43
C LYS A 122 -3.67 -18.02 5.35
N VAL A 123 -3.46 -19.06 6.16
CA VAL A 123 -2.33 -19.98 5.98
C VAL A 123 -2.75 -21.02 4.94
N ILE A 124 -2.10 -21.02 3.78
CA ILE A 124 -2.47 -21.93 2.67
C ILE A 124 -1.58 -23.18 2.62
N SER A 125 -0.42 -23.16 3.28
CA SER A 125 0.47 -24.31 3.37
C SER A 125 1.32 -24.21 4.63
N THR A 126 1.37 -25.31 5.38
CA THR A 126 2.26 -25.48 6.54
C THR A 126 2.41 -26.97 6.83
N ASP A 127 3.56 -27.37 7.36
CA ASP A 127 3.78 -28.71 7.91
C ASP A 127 3.57 -28.73 9.45
N GLY A 128 3.22 -27.61 10.07
CA GLY A 128 2.86 -27.50 11.49
C GLY A 128 1.37 -27.73 11.75
N LYS A 129 0.98 -27.58 13.02
CA LYS A 129 -0.44 -27.66 13.43
C LYS A 129 -1.07 -26.26 13.46
N LEU A 130 -2.26 -26.16 12.89
CA LEU A 130 -3.07 -24.94 12.84
C LEU A 130 -4.13 -24.94 13.93
N SER A 131 -4.35 -23.77 14.54
CA SER A 131 -5.52 -23.50 15.36
C SER A 131 -5.89 -22.03 15.30
N THR A 132 -7.14 -21.73 15.61
CA THR A 132 -7.66 -20.36 15.65
C THR A 132 -8.40 -20.10 16.94
N ASP A 133 -8.13 -18.96 17.54
CA ASP A 133 -8.91 -18.36 18.62
C ASP A 133 -9.14 -16.87 18.31
N SER A 134 -8.59 -15.95 19.12
CA SER A 134 -8.41 -14.53 18.80
C SER A 134 -7.26 -14.28 17.81
N LEU A 135 -6.39 -15.26 17.63
CA LEU A 135 -5.24 -15.29 16.72
C LEU A 135 -5.31 -16.55 15.84
N LEU A 136 -4.54 -16.56 14.76
CA LEU A 136 -4.26 -17.76 13.99
C LEU A 136 -2.88 -18.27 14.39
N ASN A 137 -2.84 -19.46 14.97
CA ASN A 137 -1.63 -20.05 15.53
C ASN A 137 -1.11 -21.15 14.61
N VAL A 138 0.20 -21.16 14.39
CA VAL A 138 0.94 -22.24 13.75
C VAL A 138 1.98 -22.75 14.74
N THR A 139 1.92 -24.04 15.09
CA THR A 139 2.85 -24.65 16.04
C THR A 139 3.67 -25.73 15.38
N GLY A 140 4.99 -25.70 15.63
CA GLY A 140 5.91 -26.74 15.16
C GLY A 140 5.96 -26.89 13.65
N ALA A 141 6.06 -25.80 12.89
CA ALA A 141 6.27 -25.83 11.44
C ALA A 141 7.76 -25.76 11.08
N SER A 142 8.09 -26.09 9.85
CA SER A 142 9.36 -25.79 9.18
C SER A 142 9.15 -24.67 8.15
N GLU A 143 7.96 -24.62 7.52
CA GLU A 143 7.55 -23.60 6.58
C GLU A 143 6.09 -23.19 6.80
N VAL A 144 5.80 -21.90 6.67
CA VAL A 144 4.43 -21.36 6.66
C VAL A 144 4.28 -20.41 5.47
N LEU A 145 3.27 -20.67 4.64
CA LEU A 145 2.88 -19.80 3.54
C LEU A 145 1.54 -19.14 3.86
N VAL A 146 1.54 -17.82 3.91
CA VAL A 146 0.40 -16.99 4.26
C VAL A 146 0.03 -16.09 3.08
N LEU A 147 -1.26 -16.01 2.79
CA LEU A 147 -1.84 -15.07 1.84
C LEU A 147 -2.68 -14.04 2.58
N ILE A 148 -2.57 -12.77 2.19
CA ILE A 148 -3.40 -11.69 2.72
C ILE A 148 -4.09 -10.98 1.56
N SER A 149 -5.43 -10.98 1.58
CA SER A 149 -6.28 -10.24 0.64
C SER A 149 -6.98 -9.10 1.36
N ALA A 150 -7.26 -8.02 0.64
CA ALA A 150 -8.08 -6.94 1.15
C ALA A 150 -8.92 -6.33 0.02
N ALA A 151 -10.12 -5.88 0.36
CA ALA A 151 -10.99 -5.17 -0.56
C ALA A 151 -11.83 -4.14 0.20
N THR A 152 -12.41 -3.21 -0.57
CA THR A 152 -13.35 -2.23 -0.04
C THR A 152 -14.61 -2.23 -0.89
N SER A 153 -15.66 -1.62 -0.36
CA SER A 153 -16.90 -1.40 -1.08
C SER A 153 -16.84 -0.18 -2.01
N TYR A 154 -15.67 0.44 -2.23
CA TYR A 154 -15.53 1.57 -3.16
C TYR A 154 -16.07 1.22 -4.55
N ASN A 155 -16.97 2.07 -5.06
CA ASN A 155 -17.62 1.85 -6.35
C ASN A 155 -17.53 3.07 -7.27
N GLY A 156 -16.49 3.89 -7.09
CA GLY A 156 -16.27 5.11 -7.87
C GLY A 156 -16.52 6.39 -7.09
N TYR A 157 -16.06 7.50 -7.66
CA TYR A 157 -16.05 8.82 -7.04
C TYR A 157 -17.46 9.40 -6.78
N ASN A 158 -18.47 8.91 -7.51
CA ASN A 158 -19.84 9.42 -7.51
C ASN A 158 -20.86 8.44 -6.92
N GLN A 159 -20.41 7.47 -6.11
CA GLN A 159 -21.27 6.48 -5.47
C GLN A 159 -21.17 6.55 -3.96
N TYR A 160 -22.28 6.32 -3.27
CA TYR A 160 -22.27 6.09 -1.82
C TYR A 160 -21.66 4.72 -1.53
N PRO A 161 -20.49 4.65 -0.88
CA PRO A 161 -19.73 3.39 -0.80
C PRO A 161 -20.36 2.39 0.16
N ASP A 162 -21.24 2.81 1.06
CA ASP A 162 -22.02 1.87 1.88
C ASP A 162 -23.27 1.40 1.11
N LEU A 163 -24.13 2.32 0.66
CA LEU A 163 -25.40 1.92 0.03
C LEU A 163 -25.22 1.24 -1.34
N ASN A 164 -24.39 1.82 -2.21
CA ASN A 164 -24.18 1.39 -3.60
C ASN A 164 -22.80 0.73 -3.78
N GLY A 165 -22.20 0.28 -2.67
CA GLY A 165 -20.85 -0.24 -2.66
C GLY A 165 -20.73 -1.61 -3.29
N LYS A 166 -19.53 -1.94 -3.79
CA LYS A 166 -19.19 -3.31 -4.19
C LYS A 166 -19.26 -4.24 -2.97
N ASP A 167 -19.45 -5.53 -3.23
CA ASP A 167 -19.33 -6.57 -2.21
C ASP A 167 -17.86 -6.82 -1.89
N GLU A 168 -17.36 -6.17 -0.84
CA GLU A 168 -15.99 -6.31 -0.38
C GLU A 168 -15.65 -7.73 0.09
N ASN A 169 -16.66 -8.49 0.56
CA ASN A 169 -16.48 -9.87 1.00
C ASN A 169 -16.24 -10.78 -0.20
N ALA A 170 -17.09 -10.70 -1.22
CA ALA A 170 -16.92 -11.46 -2.45
C ALA A 170 -15.57 -11.14 -3.11
N LEU A 171 -15.18 -9.86 -3.18
CA LEU A 171 -13.90 -9.45 -3.76
C LEU A 171 -12.70 -10.04 -3.01
N ALA A 172 -12.60 -9.83 -1.70
CA ALA A 172 -11.48 -10.33 -0.90
C ALA A 172 -11.41 -11.87 -0.93
N THR A 173 -12.56 -12.55 -0.84
CA THR A 173 -12.65 -14.01 -0.93
C THR A 173 -12.16 -14.53 -2.28
N ASN A 174 -12.54 -13.88 -3.38
CA ASN A 174 -12.19 -14.32 -4.72
C ASN A 174 -10.69 -14.15 -5.02
N TYR A 175 -10.08 -13.04 -4.59
CA TYR A 175 -8.62 -12.85 -4.69
C TYR A 175 -7.89 -13.95 -3.91
N LEU A 176 -8.32 -14.19 -2.67
CA LEU A 176 -7.72 -15.20 -1.80
C LEU A 176 -7.85 -16.61 -2.39
N LYS A 177 -9.05 -17.00 -2.82
CA LYS A 177 -9.33 -18.33 -3.40
C LYS A 177 -8.50 -18.58 -4.66
N SER A 178 -8.41 -17.59 -5.54
CA SER A 178 -7.66 -17.71 -6.80
C SER A 178 -6.16 -17.85 -6.56
N ALA A 179 -5.62 -17.08 -5.62
CA ALA A 179 -4.21 -17.18 -5.25
C ALA A 179 -3.87 -18.46 -4.47
N ALA A 180 -4.77 -18.93 -3.60
CA ALA A 180 -4.57 -20.15 -2.80
C ALA A 180 -4.48 -21.43 -3.65
N ALA A 181 -4.97 -21.41 -4.89
CA ALA A 181 -4.82 -22.52 -5.84
C ALA A 181 -3.39 -22.64 -6.44
N LYS A 182 -2.50 -21.68 -6.16
CA LYS A 182 -1.14 -21.61 -6.73
C LYS A 182 -0.10 -21.91 -5.66
N SER A 183 0.98 -22.58 -6.05
CA SER A 183 2.15 -22.75 -5.18
C SER A 183 2.90 -21.42 -5.02
N TYR A 184 3.67 -21.29 -3.94
CA TYR A 184 4.54 -20.12 -3.73
C TYR A 184 5.47 -19.87 -4.93
N ALA A 185 6.02 -20.92 -5.54
CA ALA A 185 6.90 -20.78 -6.70
C ALA A 185 6.16 -20.17 -7.91
N LEU A 186 4.89 -20.55 -8.14
CA LEU A 186 4.07 -19.99 -9.20
C LEU A 186 3.68 -18.54 -8.92
N LEU A 187 3.27 -18.21 -7.69
CA LEU A 187 2.96 -16.84 -7.26
C LEU A 187 4.17 -15.92 -7.43
N LYS A 188 5.34 -16.37 -6.97
CA LYS A 188 6.60 -15.60 -7.08
C LYS A 188 7.03 -15.42 -8.53
N LYS A 189 6.94 -16.46 -9.36
CA LYS A 189 7.27 -16.37 -10.79
C LYS A 189 6.35 -15.37 -11.51
N ALA A 190 5.05 -15.42 -11.25
CA ALA A 190 4.08 -14.49 -11.84
C ALA A 190 4.35 -13.04 -11.41
N HIS A 191 4.59 -12.81 -10.12
CA HIS A 191 4.97 -11.51 -9.55
C HIS A 191 6.21 -10.92 -10.23
N ILE A 192 7.32 -11.67 -10.25
CA ILE A 192 8.59 -11.19 -10.83
C ILE A 192 8.41 -10.89 -12.32
N ALA A 193 7.77 -11.80 -13.06
CA ALA A 193 7.55 -11.62 -14.49
C ALA A 193 6.65 -10.40 -14.80
N ASP A 194 5.65 -10.12 -13.96
CA ASP A 194 4.83 -8.92 -14.09
C ASP A 194 5.63 -7.64 -13.77
N TYR A 195 6.30 -7.60 -12.62
CA TYR A 195 7.07 -6.44 -12.17
C TYR A 195 8.20 -6.07 -13.14
N GLN A 196 8.97 -7.06 -13.61
CA GLN A 196 10.13 -6.83 -14.46
C GLN A 196 9.76 -6.38 -15.88
N LYS A 197 8.51 -6.55 -16.33
CA LYS A 197 8.02 -5.93 -17.58
C LYS A 197 8.13 -4.41 -17.55
N PHE A 198 8.06 -3.80 -16.36
CA PHE A 198 8.19 -2.36 -16.15
C PHE A 198 9.60 -2.01 -15.72
N PHE A 199 10.11 -2.67 -14.68
CA PHE A 199 11.37 -2.27 -14.04
C PHE A 199 12.59 -2.42 -14.95
N ASN A 200 12.63 -3.45 -15.81
CA ASN A 200 13.79 -3.69 -16.68
C ASN A 200 13.82 -2.83 -17.95
N ARG A 201 12.86 -1.93 -18.17
CA ARG A 201 12.79 -1.07 -19.37
C ARG A 201 13.85 0.02 -19.42
N VAL A 202 14.40 0.41 -18.26
CA VAL A 202 15.41 1.45 -18.14
C VAL A 202 16.50 0.94 -17.23
N GLU A 203 17.74 1.15 -17.65
CA GLU A 203 18.94 0.95 -16.86
C GLU A 203 19.76 2.24 -16.95
N ILE A 204 20.23 2.73 -15.80
CA ILE A 204 21.17 3.85 -15.74
C ILE A 204 22.48 3.36 -15.14
N ASN A 205 23.58 3.75 -15.75
CA ASN A 205 24.92 3.52 -15.23
C ASN A 205 25.59 4.87 -15.00
N ILE A 206 26.02 5.11 -13.77
CA ILE A 206 26.71 6.35 -13.37
C ILE A 206 28.18 6.01 -13.20
N ASN A 207 29.04 6.63 -14.01
CA ASN A 207 30.50 6.43 -14.05
C ASN A 207 30.99 4.99 -14.33
N TYR A 208 30.11 4.04 -14.67
CA TYR A 208 30.45 2.66 -15.04
C TYR A 208 31.30 1.89 -14.01
N VAL A 209 31.28 2.29 -12.73
CA VAL A 209 32.06 1.65 -11.66
C VAL A 209 31.32 0.52 -10.94
N GLY A 210 30.04 0.31 -11.25
CA GLY A 210 29.17 -0.62 -10.52
C GLY A 210 28.83 -0.15 -9.10
N ASP A 211 28.19 -1.02 -8.30
CA ASP A 211 27.87 -0.75 -6.90
C ASP A 211 28.92 -1.37 -5.96
N LEU A 212 30.00 -0.64 -5.72
CA LEU A 212 31.11 -1.07 -4.87
C LEU A 212 30.74 -1.13 -3.37
N LEU A 213 29.60 -0.56 -2.98
CA LEU A 213 29.13 -0.47 -1.59
C LEU A 213 27.83 -1.28 -1.37
N ALA A 214 27.54 -2.26 -2.23
CA ALA A 214 26.31 -3.05 -2.18
C ALA A 214 26.09 -3.78 -0.85
N ASP A 215 27.16 -4.19 -0.16
CA ASP A 215 27.11 -4.88 1.13
C ASP A 215 26.93 -3.93 2.34
N MET A 216 27.05 -2.61 2.14
CA MET A 216 26.88 -1.62 3.21
C MET A 216 25.39 -1.29 3.42
N PRO A 217 24.90 -1.23 4.67
CA PRO A 217 23.53 -0.81 4.95
C PRO A 217 23.19 0.57 4.37
N THR A 218 22.01 0.69 3.75
CA THR A 218 21.59 1.93 3.06
C THR A 218 21.60 3.17 3.95
N ASN A 219 21.33 3.02 5.25
CA ASN A 219 21.40 4.13 6.23
C ASN A 219 22.83 4.64 6.43
N GLU A 220 23.82 3.75 6.43
CA GLU A 220 25.23 4.13 6.53
C GLU A 220 25.75 4.73 5.22
N ARG A 221 25.34 4.18 4.07
CA ARG A 221 25.61 4.77 2.75
C ARG A 221 25.09 6.20 2.67
N LEU A 222 23.85 6.45 3.11
CA LEU A 222 23.25 7.78 3.13
C LEU A 222 23.99 8.74 4.07
N ALA A 223 24.41 8.27 5.25
CA ALA A 223 25.21 9.07 6.19
C ALA A 223 26.57 9.45 5.60
N ASN A 224 27.25 8.50 4.95
CA ASN A 224 28.50 8.72 4.24
C ASN A 224 28.35 9.72 3.08
N TYR A 225 27.29 9.59 2.27
CA TYR A 225 27.00 10.49 1.16
C TYR A 225 26.74 11.92 1.65
N LYS A 226 25.97 12.07 2.74
CA LYS A 226 25.75 13.37 3.40
C LYS A 226 27.05 14.01 3.91
N ALA A 227 28.03 13.21 4.28
CA ALA A 227 29.35 13.67 4.68
C ALA A 227 30.29 14.00 3.50
N GLY A 228 29.81 13.93 2.25
CA GLY A 228 30.55 14.30 1.05
C GLY A 228 31.30 13.15 0.37
N LYS A 229 31.10 11.89 0.79
CA LYS A 229 31.68 10.73 0.09
C LYS A 229 30.84 10.40 -1.15
N ALA A 230 31.51 10.15 -2.28
CA ALA A 230 30.83 9.73 -3.50
C ALA A 230 30.22 8.32 -3.35
N ASP A 231 29.02 8.14 -3.88
CA ASP A 231 28.35 6.84 -3.94
C ASP A 231 27.40 6.78 -5.16
N PHE A 232 27.96 6.48 -6.33
CA PHE A 232 27.22 6.39 -7.59
C PHE A 232 26.19 5.24 -7.60
N GLY A 233 26.43 4.20 -6.78
CA GLY A 233 25.45 3.12 -6.58
C GLY A 233 24.21 3.61 -5.83
N LEU A 234 24.38 4.51 -4.85
CA LEU A 234 23.27 5.12 -4.12
C LEU A 234 22.47 6.09 -4.99
N GLU A 235 23.14 6.86 -5.85
CA GLU A 235 22.49 7.74 -6.84
C GLU A 235 21.64 6.93 -7.82
N LYS A 236 22.19 5.85 -8.39
CA LYS A 236 21.45 4.89 -9.23
C LYS A 236 20.27 4.29 -8.46
N LEU A 237 20.50 3.83 -7.22
CA LEU A 237 19.46 3.26 -6.37
C LEU A 237 18.32 4.27 -6.15
N TYR A 238 18.63 5.54 -5.91
CA TYR A 238 17.61 6.58 -5.70
C TYR A 238 16.76 6.82 -6.96
N PHE A 239 17.40 6.85 -8.14
CA PHE A 239 16.68 6.93 -9.42
C PHE A 239 15.74 5.73 -9.62
N ASP A 240 16.26 4.51 -9.46
CA ASP A 240 15.47 3.29 -9.64
C ASP A 240 14.39 3.13 -8.56
N PHE A 241 14.62 3.67 -7.35
CA PHE A 241 13.63 3.65 -6.29
C PHE A 241 12.39 4.47 -6.66
N GLY A 242 12.54 5.62 -7.34
CA GLY A 242 11.40 6.38 -7.87
C GLY A 242 10.55 5.56 -8.85
N ARG A 243 11.20 4.80 -9.75
CA ARG A 243 10.53 3.89 -10.69
C ARG A 243 9.84 2.73 -9.96
N TYR A 244 10.52 2.09 -9.02
CA TYR A 244 9.96 1.04 -8.16
C TYR A 244 8.70 1.52 -7.42
N LEU A 245 8.74 2.73 -6.85
CA LEU A 245 7.60 3.30 -6.13
C LEU A 245 6.40 3.50 -7.05
N LEU A 246 6.59 4.10 -8.23
CA LEU A 246 5.50 4.33 -9.18
C LEU A 246 4.88 3.00 -9.68
N ILE A 247 5.72 2.02 -10.03
CA ILE A 247 5.26 0.65 -10.38
C ILE A 247 4.43 0.06 -9.24
N SER A 248 4.81 0.32 -8.00
CA SER A 248 4.18 -0.28 -6.83
C SER A 248 2.92 0.46 -6.36
N CYS A 249 2.65 1.69 -6.80
CA CYS A 249 1.55 2.52 -6.30
C CYS A 249 0.59 3.10 -7.36
N SER A 250 0.85 2.95 -8.66
CA SER A 250 0.01 3.53 -9.74
C SER A 250 -0.22 2.57 -10.92
N ARG A 251 -0.63 1.33 -10.63
CA ARG A 251 -0.93 0.34 -11.68
C ARG A 251 -2.24 0.66 -12.41
N PRO A 252 -2.36 0.36 -13.71
CA PRO A 252 -3.61 0.40 -14.48
C PRO A 252 -4.82 -0.17 -13.74
N GLY A 253 -5.97 0.49 -13.85
CA GLY A 253 -7.19 0.16 -13.11
C GLY A 253 -7.16 0.47 -11.60
N GLY A 254 -6.05 0.97 -11.07
CA GLY A 254 -5.89 1.39 -9.68
C GLY A 254 -6.32 2.83 -9.42
N ILE A 255 -5.91 3.36 -8.26
CA ILE A 255 -6.07 4.76 -7.87
C ILE A 255 -4.74 5.49 -8.06
N ALA A 256 -4.79 6.77 -8.38
CA ALA A 256 -3.59 7.59 -8.51
C ALA A 256 -2.74 7.60 -7.23
N ALA A 257 -1.41 7.63 -7.38
CA ALA A 257 -0.47 7.85 -6.29
C ALA A 257 -0.78 9.17 -5.57
N ASN A 258 -1.11 9.10 -4.28
CA ASN A 258 -1.36 10.27 -3.44
C ASN A 258 -0.06 10.82 -2.82
N LEU A 259 -0.14 11.76 -1.88
CA LEU A 259 1.04 12.34 -1.19
C LEU A 259 2.00 11.31 -0.56
N GLN A 260 1.54 10.10 -0.28
CA GLN A 260 2.32 9.00 0.29
C GLN A 260 2.29 7.75 -0.60
N GLY A 261 1.97 7.90 -1.89
CA GLY A 261 1.72 6.79 -2.81
C GLY A 261 0.50 5.99 -2.36
N ILE A 262 0.75 4.86 -1.68
CA ILE A 262 -0.26 4.02 -1.02
C ILE A 262 0.13 3.65 0.43
N TRP A 263 1.22 4.21 0.96
CA TRP A 263 1.81 3.81 2.24
C TRP A 263 1.55 4.85 3.33
N ASN A 264 0.51 4.61 4.14
CA ASN A 264 0.15 5.47 5.26
C ASN A 264 -0.15 4.61 6.50
N ALA A 265 0.44 4.93 7.64
CA ALA A 265 0.17 4.24 8.92
C ALA A 265 -0.79 5.01 9.83
N GLN A 266 -1.19 6.23 9.47
CA GLN A 266 -1.92 7.15 10.34
C GLN A 266 -3.38 7.27 9.93
N ILE A 267 -4.32 7.21 10.88
CA ILE A 267 -5.74 7.50 10.59
C ILE A 267 -5.91 8.97 10.17
N ARG A 268 -5.17 9.89 10.75
CA ARG A 268 -5.14 11.32 10.39
C ARG A 268 -3.76 11.71 9.84
N PRO A 269 -3.46 11.39 8.56
CA PRO A 269 -2.16 11.68 7.98
C PRO A 269 -1.96 13.19 7.75
N SER A 270 -0.69 13.61 7.64
CA SER A 270 -0.35 14.97 7.22
C SER A 270 -1.01 15.30 5.88
N TRP A 271 -1.67 16.46 5.80
CA TRP A 271 -2.44 16.92 4.63
C TRP A 271 -3.40 15.85 4.08
N ARG A 272 -3.98 15.04 4.97
CA ARG A 272 -4.96 13.99 4.63
C ARG A 272 -4.43 12.91 3.66
N SER A 273 -3.13 12.89 3.36
CA SER A 273 -2.53 12.03 2.34
C SER A 273 -3.33 12.03 1.02
N ASN A 274 -3.90 13.18 0.67
CA ASN A 274 -4.83 13.31 -0.45
C ASN A 274 -4.09 13.64 -1.75
N PHE A 275 -4.81 14.20 -2.72
CA PHE A 275 -4.23 14.72 -3.95
C PHE A 275 -4.04 16.23 -3.81
N THR A 276 -2.81 16.69 -3.59
CA THR A 276 -2.47 18.12 -3.63
C THR A 276 -2.02 18.49 -5.04
N THR A 277 -2.80 19.32 -5.72
CA THR A 277 -2.73 19.54 -7.16
C THR A 277 -2.04 20.83 -7.56
N ASN A 278 -1.41 21.55 -6.63
CA ASN A 278 -0.61 22.72 -6.95
C ASN A 278 0.89 22.44 -7.16
N ILE A 279 1.32 21.18 -6.96
CA ILE A 279 2.65 20.68 -7.30
C ILE A 279 2.78 19.17 -7.10
N ASN A 280 2.23 18.63 -5.99
CA ASN A 280 2.61 17.30 -5.50
C ASN A 280 2.08 16.16 -6.39
N LEU A 281 0.80 16.22 -6.77
CA LEU A 281 0.21 15.21 -7.63
C LEU A 281 0.91 15.20 -9.00
N GLN A 282 1.23 16.36 -9.56
CA GLN A 282 1.97 16.45 -10.81
C GLN A 282 3.37 15.85 -10.68
N MET A 283 4.08 16.19 -9.59
CA MET A 283 5.42 15.69 -9.31
C MET A 283 5.48 14.17 -9.20
N ASN A 284 4.44 13.54 -8.64
CA ASN A 284 4.37 12.07 -8.55
C ASN A 284 4.49 11.38 -9.94
N TYR A 285 4.09 12.06 -11.03
CA TYR A 285 4.03 11.49 -12.37
C TYR A 285 5.05 12.07 -13.36
N TRP A 286 5.86 13.04 -12.97
CA TRP A 286 7.00 13.49 -13.78
C TRP A 286 7.89 12.35 -14.30
N PRO A 287 8.22 11.30 -13.52
CA PRO A 287 9.04 10.21 -14.05
C PRO A 287 8.27 9.25 -14.96
N ALA A 288 6.94 9.29 -15.03
CA ALA A 288 6.16 8.24 -15.69
C ALA A 288 6.51 8.10 -17.17
N GLU A 289 6.50 9.20 -17.93
CA GLU A 289 6.76 9.16 -19.36
C GLU A 289 8.26 9.01 -19.66
N VAL A 290 9.11 9.85 -19.04
CA VAL A 290 10.55 9.89 -19.31
C VAL A 290 11.29 8.63 -18.84
N CYS A 291 10.78 7.92 -17.83
CA CYS A 291 11.35 6.66 -17.34
C CYS A 291 10.64 5.41 -17.92
N ASN A 292 9.92 5.55 -19.04
CA ASN A 292 9.32 4.46 -19.81
C ASN A 292 8.27 3.64 -19.01
N LEU A 293 7.37 4.34 -18.33
CA LEU A 293 6.30 3.81 -17.48
C LEU A 293 4.93 4.44 -17.81
N SER A 294 4.70 4.82 -19.08
CA SER A 294 3.51 5.56 -19.53
C SER A 294 2.17 4.94 -19.12
N GLU A 295 2.07 3.61 -19.07
CA GLU A 295 0.85 2.92 -18.65
C GLU A 295 0.49 3.20 -17.20
N LEU A 296 1.47 3.55 -16.37
CA LEU A 296 1.26 3.88 -14.95
C LEU A 296 0.66 5.28 -14.77
N THR A 297 0.55 6.08 -15.83
CA THR A 297 -0.14 7.38 -15.83
C THR A 297 -1.67 7.23 -15.90
N GLU A 298 -2.19 6.06 -16.28
CA GLU A 298 -3.64 5.81 -16.43
C GLU A 298 -4.47 6.18 -15.17
N PRO A 299 -4.05 5.84 -13.93
CA PRO A 299 -4.81 6.23 -12.75
C PRO A 299 -4.93 7.74 -12.55
N LEU A 300 -3.88 8.51 -12.89
CA LEU A 300 -3.93 9.98 -12.87
C LEU A 300 -4.92 10.51 -13.91
N ILE A 301 -4.86 10.01 -15.15
CA ILE A 301 -5.76 10.43 -16.23
C ILE A 301 -7.22 10.15 -15.84
N THR A 302 -7.48 9.00 -15.21
CA THR A 302 -8.80 8.66 -14.69
C THR A 302 -9.25 9.64 -13.60
N GLN A 303 -8.37 9.99 -12.66
CA GLN A 303 -8.66 11.00 -11.64
C GLN A 303 -8.97 12.37 -12.25
N ILE A 304 -8.20 12.82 -13.25
CA ILE A 304 -8.44 14.07 -13.98
C ILE A 304 -9.82 14.05 -14.65
N LYS A 305 -10.19 12.95 -15.30
CA LYS A 305 -11.53 12.80 -15.91
C LYS A 305 -12.64 12.90 -14.87
N ASN A 306 -12.48 12.28 -13.70
CA ASN A 306 -13.45 12.36 -12.62
C ASN A 306 -13.57 13.80 -12.06
N MET A 307 -12.43 14.47 -11.84
CA MET A 307 -12.40 15.88 -11.44
C MET A 307 -13.02 16.78 -12.50
N ALA A 308 -12.83 16.50 -13.79
CA ALA A 308 -13.46 17.28 -14.85
C ALA A 308 -14.99 17.16 -14.87
N VAL A 309 -15.57 16.03 -14.42
CA VAL A 309 -17.02 15.90 -14.24
C VAL A 309 -17.50 16.74 -13.07
N ASN A 310 -16.92 16.56 -11.88
CA ASN A 310 -17.31 17.30 -10.67
C ASN A 310 -17.04 18.81 -10.79
N GLY A 311 -15.93 19.17 -11.43
CA GLY A 311 -15.46 20.54 -11.60
C GLY A 311 -16.38 21.41 -12.44
N LYS A 312 -17.30 20.83 -13.23
CA LYS A 312 -18.36 21.60 -13.91
C LYS A 312 -19.27 22.31 -12.91
N ALA A 313 -19.65 21.61 -11.84
CA ALA A 313 -20.44 22.21 -10.77
C ALA A 313 -19.64 23.29 -10.03
N THR A 314 -18.34 23.06 -9.79
CA THR A 314 -17.46 24.08 -9.21
C THR A 314 -17.40 25.33 -10.08
N ALA A 315 -17.14 25.21 -11.39
CA ALA A 315 -17.06 26.35 -12.30
C ALA A 315 -18.37 27.15 -12.36
N ALA A 316 -19.52 26.47 -12.46
CA ALA A 316 -20.83 27.12 -12.50
C ALA A 316 -21.18 27.81 -11.17
N ASN A 317 -20.92 27.16 -10.03
CA ASN A 317 -21.35 27.67 -8.73
C ASN A 317 -20.47 28.80 -8.21
N TYR A 318 -19.14 28.67 -8.32
CA TYR A 318 -18.19 29.63 -7.77
C TYR A 318 -17.84 30.77 -8.75
N TYR A 319 -17.81 30.49 -10.05
CA TYR A 319 -17.29 31.44 -11.05
C TYR A 319 -18.30 31.86 -12.12
N LYS A 320 -19.50 31.25 -12.14
CA LYS A 320 -20.49 31.46 -13.22
C LYS A 320 -19.90 31.22 -14.61
N ALA A 321 -18.97 30.28 -14.70
CA ALA A 321 -18.21 29.98 -15.92
C ALA A 321 -18.62 28.63 -16.51
N SER A 322 -18.46 28.50 -17.84
CA SER A 322 -18.48 27.22 -18.53
C SER A 322 -17.20 26.42 -18.28
N GLY A 323 -17.18 25.14 -18.68
CA GLY A 323 -16.01 24.27 -18.51
C GLY A 323 -16.00 23.62 -17.13
N TRP A 324 -14.82 23.39 -16.56
CA TRP A 324 -14.63 22.79 -15.24
C TRP A 324 -13.45 23.46 -14.53
N ALA A 325 -13.48 23.46 -13.20
CA ALA A 325 -12.40 23.99 -12.37
C ALA A 325 -12.12 23.04 -11.20
N ALA A 326 -10.85 22.87 -10.85
CA ALA A 326 -10.39 22.17 -9.66
C ALA A 326 -9.44 23.08 -8.85
N HIS A 327 -9.45 22.91 -7.54
CA HIS A 327 -8.59 23.69 -6.63
C HIS A 327 -7.41 22.87 -6.15
N HIS A 328 -6.55 23.45 -5.30
CA HIS A 328 -5.27 22.85 -4.89
C HIS A 328 -5.35 21.50 -4.14
N ASN A 329 -6.54 21.05 -3.75
CA ASN A 329 -6.74 19.73 -3.14
C ASN A 329 -7.93 19.00 -3.77
N SER A 330 -7.74 17.69 -3.96
CA SER A 330 -8.76 16.69 -4.29
C SER A 330 -8.54 15.45 -3.42
N ASP A 331 -9.48 14.51 -3.49
CA ASP A 331 -9.40 13.20 -2.86
C ASP A 331 -9.96 12.10 -3.79
N ILE A 332 -10.16 10.89 -3.25
CA ILE A 332 -10.71 9.73 -3.98
C ILE A 332 -12.15 9.93 -4.48
N TRP A 333 -12.85 10.96 -3.99
CA TRP A 333 -14.19 11.36 -4.42
C TRP A 333 -14.16 12.44 -5.49
N ALA A 334 -12.97 12.77 -5.99
CA ALA A 334 -12.74 13.82 -6.99
C ALA A 334 -13.30 15.18 -6.55
N GLN A 335 -13.06 15.54 -5.28
CA GLN A 335 -13.40 16.87 -4.77
C GLN A 335 -12.73 17.98 -5.59
N THR A 336 -13.51 18.97 -6.03
CA THR A 336 -13.02 20.09 -6.86
C THR A 336 -13.30 21.48 -6.28
N ASN A 337 -14.12 21.60 -5.24
CA ASN A 337 -14.39 22.88 -4.56
C ASN A 337 -13.16 23.37 -3.75
N PRO A 338 -13.03 24.68 -3.48
CA PRO A 338 -11.98 25.18 -2.61
C PRO A 338 -12.13 24.55 -1.21
N VAL A 339 -10.98 24.21 -0.61
CA VAL A 339 -10.92 23.76 0.78
C VAL A 339 -10.83 24.96 1.73
N GLY A 340 -10.70 24.70 3.03
CA GLY A 340 -10.50 25.73 4.06
C GLY A 340 -11.78 26.12 4.79
N GLU A 341 -12.97 25.73 4.31
CA GLU A 341 -14.25 25.87 5.03
C GLU A 341 -14.49 27.30 5.61
N GLY A 342 -14.00 28.33 4.91
CA GLY A 342 -14.07 29.74 5.34
C GLY A 342 -13.03 30.16 6.39
N GLY A 343 -12.26 29.24 6.98
CA GLY A 343 -11.18 29.53 7.93
C GLY A 343 -9.76 29.33 7.37
N GLY A 344 -9.63 28.75 6.17
CA GLY A 344 -8.36 28.57 5.49
C GLY A 344 -7.76 29.89 4.99
N ASP A 345 -6.43 30.00 5.02
CA ASP A 345 -5.74 31.18 4.51
C ASP A 345 -5.82 31.20 2.97
N PRO A 346 -6.31 32.31 2.38
CA PRO A 346 -6.55 32.41 0.95
C PRO A 346 -5.27 32.23 0.10
N ARG A 347 -4.07 32.43 0.68
CA ARG A 347 -2.79 32.25 -0.02
C ARG A 347 -2.58 30.83 -0.56
N TRP A 348 -3.25 29.83 0.02
CA TRP A 348 -3.25 28.45 -0.49
C TRP A 348 -4.65 27.95 -0.82
N ALA A 349 -5.67 28.35 -0.06
CA ALA A 349 -7.04 27.83 -0.25
C ALA A 349 -7.67 28.25 -1.58
N ASN A 350 -7.40 29.49 -2.01
CA ASN A 350 -7.99 30.07 -3.22
C ASN A 350 -7.04 29.98 -4.42
N TRP A 351 -6.89 28.76 -4.95
CA TRP A 351 -6.10 28.49 -6.15
C TRP A 351 -6.86 27.51 -7.03
N SER A 352 -7.36 27.97 -8.17
CA SER A 352 -8.28 27.26 -9.07
C SER A 352 -7.64 26.79 -10.38
N LEU A 353 -6.34 26.52 -10.34
CA LEU A 353 -5.53 26.09 -11.49
C LEU A 353 -5.03 24.64 -11.32
N GLY A 354 -5.76 23.83 -10.54
CA GLY A 354 -5.37 22.48 -10.14
C GLY A 354 -5.73 21.36 -11.09
#